data_AF-A0A368NBB0-F1
#
_entry.id   AF-A0A368NBB0-F1
#
_cell.length_a   1.000
_cell.length_b   1.000
_cell.length_c   1.000
_cell.angle_alpha   90.00
_cell.angle_beta   90.00
_cell.angle_gamma   90.00
#
_symmetry.space_group_name_H-M   'P 1'
#
loop_
_entity.id
_entity.type
_entity.pdbx_description
1 polymer ?
#
loop_
_entity_poly.entity_id
_entity_poly.type
_entity_poly.pdbx_seq_one_letter_code
_entity_poly.pdbx_strand_id
1 'polypeptide(L)'
;MTKRHVDIPPEAQATIDQTIEHIDTRLAEEALAPTIAELLADLFGDWDAYQRYRNGETVPPITRTRLQSYDPRNALIETEHWAEQKLSALQEAKCLRYLWEGFDLSPLSNNLAFAIPFRQTLANHLFAEAGDGLRLFGGIKIQCGHNIVMGDNVVVHNDVLLDDRGRLSVGDRVSIADRSHVHTHDHDTVDQTEVTTYETILEDDVRLGYGSMISAGCRIGRNAMVGAGATTLGDAPPHHIVAGSPAKSVKVKPGWGSVADNLGPLPDNRERRRLPTELPESFDEFDEFGRNLSPLKTYRDRPSERASTDRPAPLRRQPLYAPPDCPHYATGGLLGRWAEDERAPPRPVG
;
A
#
# COMPACT_ATOMS: atom_id res chain seq x y z
N MET A 1 -5.40 25.67 -15.52
CA MET A 1 -5.94 24.48 -14.86
C MET A 1 -6.55 23.59 -15.94
N THR A 2 -6.23 22.30 -16.02
CA THR A 2 -6.70 21.38 -17.09
C THR A 2 -7.77 20.38 -16.63
N LYS A 3 -8.24 20.46 -15.38
CA LYS A 3 -9.31 19.61 -14.84
C LYS A 3 -10.66 20.30 -15.02
N ARG A 4 -11.71 19.52 -15.29
CA ARG A 4 -13.12 19.97 -15.29
C ARG A 4 -13.87 19.26 -14.17
N HIS A 5 -14.84 19.94 -13.58
CA HIS A 5 -15.82 19.28 -12.72
C HIS A 5 -16.63 18.28 -13.54
N VAL A 6 -16.94 17.13 -12.97
CA VAL A 6 -17.83 16.15 -13.57
C VAL A 6 -18.79 15.69 -12.47
N ASP A 7 -20.07 15.89 -12.72
CA ASP A 7 -21.15 15.50 -11.82
C ASP A 7 -21.77 14.18 -12.26
N ILE A 8 -22.27 13.41 -11.29
CA ILE A 8 -23.17 12.29 -11.53
C ILE A 8 -24.63 12.76 -11.41
N PRO A 9 -25.62 11.96 -11.85
CA PRO A 9 -27.03 12.33 -11.68
C PRO A 9 -27.37 12.65 -10.21
N PRO A 10 -28.16 13.72 -9.92
CA PRO A 10 -28.42 14.15 -8.55
C PRO A 10 -29.02 13.09 -7.64
N GLU A 11 -29.88 12.22 -8.17
CA GLU A 11 -30.45 11.09 -7.43
C GLU A 11 -29.36 10.11 -6.97
N ALA A 12 -28.41 9.79 -7.86
CA ALA A 12 -27.29 8.91 -7.52
C ALA A 12 -26.36 9.57 -6.49
N GLN A 13 -26.11 10.88 -6.60
CA GLN A 13 -25.33 11.61 -5.59
C GLN A 13 -26.00 11.56 -4.22
N ALA A 14 -27.31 11.83 -4.15
CA ALA A 14 -28.06 11.78 -2.88
C ALA A 14 -28.02 10.39 -2.23
N THR A 15 -28.09 9.31 -3.01
CA THR A 15 -27.93 7.94 -2.50
C THR A 15 -26.53 7.69 -1.94
N ILE A 16 -25.49 8.18 -2.62
CA ILE A 16 -24.10 8.08 -2.13
C ILE A 16 -23.97 8.82 -0.82
N ASP A 17 -24.40 10.08 -0.75
CA ASP A 17 -24.28 10.92 0.44
C ASP A 17 -24.98 10.28 1.65
N GLN A 18 -26.21 9.79 1.46
CA GLN A 18 -26.96 9.09 2.51
C GLN A 18 -26.25 7.82 2.97
N THR A 19 -25.64 7.07 2.05
CA THR A 19 -24.92 5.83 2.37
C THR A 19 -23.64 6.13 3.14
N ILE A 20 -22.89 7.17 2.75
CA ILE A 20 -21.70 7.62 3.46
C ILE A 20 -22.05 8.06 4.89
N GLU A 21 -23.07 8.90 5.06
CA GLU A 21 -23.54 9.35 6.37
C GLU A 21 -24.00 8.17 7.25
N HIS A 22 -24.71 7.21 6.67
CA HIS A 22 -25.13 6.00 7.38
C HIS A 22 -23.94 5.18 7.87
N ILE A 23 -22.94 4.94 7.02
CA ILE A 23 -21.74 4.17 7.39
C ILE A 23 -20.92 4.92 8.43
N ASP A 24 -20.72 6.23 8.26
CA ASP A 24 -19.98 7.08 9.19
C ASP A 24 -20.58 7.03 10.60
N THR A 25 -21.91 7.18 10.70
CA THR A 25 -22.64 7.08 11.97
C THR A 25 -22.42 5.72 12.64
N ARG A 26 -22.52 4.62 11.86
CA ARG A 26 -22.34 3.27 12.40
C ARG A 26 -20.91 3.04 12.91
N LEU A 27 -19.89 3.53 12.18
CA LEU A 27 -18.50 3.42 12.62
C LEU A 27 -18.23 4.21 13.89
N ALA A 28 -18.92 5.33 14.10
CA ALA A 28 -18.78 6.17 15.29
C ALA A 28 -19.50 5.60 16.53
N GLU A 29 -20.68 5.00 16.35
CA GLU A 29 -21.59 4.67 17.46
C GLU A 29 -21.63 3.17 17.81
N GLU A 30 -21.33 2.28 16.86
CA GLU A 30 -21.44 0.83 17.03
C GLU A 30 -20.08 0.17 17.36
N ALA A 31 -20.12 -1.10 17.75
CA ALA A 31 -18.90 -1.89 17.91
C ALA A 31 -18.28 -2.23 16.54
N LEU A 32 -17.05 -1.78 16.30
CA LEU A 32 -16.38 -1.89 14.99
C LEU A 32 -16.39 -3.30 14.37
N ALA A 33 -15.97 -4.33 15.11
CA ALA A 33 -15.82 -5.67 14.55
C ALA A 33 -17.11 -6.27 13.95
N PRO A 34 -18.25 -6.34 14.67
CA PRO A 34 -19.50 -6.81 14.08
C PRO A 34 -20.03 -5.89 12.96
N THR A 35 -19.92 -4.57 13.11
CA THR A 35 -20.34 -3.60 12.09
C THR A 35 -19.58 -3.80 10.78
N ILE A 36 -18.26 -3.99 10.85
CA ILE A 36 -17.43 -4.26 9.66
C ILE A 36 -17.75 -5.60 9.03
N ALA A 37 -18.02 -6.64 9.83
CA ALA A 37 -18.40 -7.94 9.30
C ALA A 37 -19.71 -7.86 8.48
N GLU A 38 -20.67 -7.08 8.97
CA GLU A 38 -21.93 -6.81 8.27
C GLU A 38 -21.71 -6.01 6.99
N LEU A 39 -20.93 -4.92 7.04
CA LEU A 39 -20.62 -4.09 5.89
C LEU A 39 -19.90 -4.86 4.79
N LEU A 40 -18.93 -5.72 5.15
CA LEU A 40 -18.23 -6.57 4.19
C LEU A 40 -19.17 -7.61 3.59
N ALA A 41 -20.02 -8.25 4.39
CA ALA A 41 -21.00 -9.20 3.88
C ALA A 41 -21.95 -8.53 2.87
N ASP A 42 -22.41 -7.31 3.14
CA ASP A 42 -23.26 -6.55 2.22
C ASP A 42 -22.52 -6.14 0.95
N LEU A 43 -21.30 -5.60 1.09
CA LEU A 43 -20.47 -5.13 -0.03
C LEU A 43 -20.15 -6.24 -1.05
N PHE A 44 -20.01 -7.48 -0.59
CA PHE A 44 -19.77 -8.66 -1.43
C PHE A 44 -21.06 -9.40 -1.85
N GLY A 45 -22.24 -8.90 -1.44
CA GLY A 45 -23.54 -9.48 -1.82
C GLY A 45 -23.88 -10.79 -1.09
N ASP A 46 -23.31 -11.00 0.10
CA ASP A 46 -23.41 -12.21 0.90
C ASP A 46 -24.34 -12.09 2.11
N TRP A 47 -25.07 -10.98 2.22
CA TRP A 47 -25.93 -10.67 3.36
C TRP A 47 -26.83 -11.84 3.78
N ASP A 48 -27.56 -12.44 2.84
CA ASP A 48 -28.47 -13.55 3.15
C ASP A 48 -27.74 -14.78 3.71
N ALA A 49 -26.59 -15.13 3.12
CA ALA A 49 -25.77 -16.24 3.61
C ALA A 49 -25.18 -15.94 4.99
N TYR A 50 -24.76 -14.70 5.21
CA TYR A 50 -24.25 -14.21 6.50
C TYR A 50 -25.32 -14.26 7.59
N GLN A 51 -26.56 -13.84 7.30
CA GLN A 51 -27.68 -13.92 8.24
C GLN A 51 -28.04 -15.37 8.60
N ARG A 52 -28.09 -16.27 7.61
CA ARG A 52 -28.31 -17.71 7.87
C ARG A 52 -27.21 -18.29 8.77
N TYR A 53 -25.95 -17.94 8.53
CA TYR A 53 -24.83 -18.33 9.37
C TYR A 53 -24.99 -17.80 10.81
N ARG A 54 -25.36 -16.53 10.99
CA ARG A 54 -25.60 -15.93 12.32
C ARG A 54 -26.76 -16.57 13.07
N ASN A 55 -27.79 -17.03 12.34
CA ASN A 55 -28.93 -17.76 12.90
C ASN A 55 -28.62 -19.23 13.24
N GLY A 56 -27.36 -19.67 13.06
CA GLY A 56 -26.92 -21.02 13.40
C GLY A 56 -27.27 -22.08 12.34
N GLU A 57 -27.69 -21.67 11.14
CA GLU A 57 -27.97 -22.61 10.07
C GLU A 57 -26.71 -23.32 9.56
N THR A 58 -26.91 -24.53 9.03
CA THR A 58 -25.82 -25.28 8.39
C THR A 58 -25.53 -24.69 7.01
N VAL A 59 -24.31 -24.18 6.84
CA VAL A 59 -23.73 -23.79 5.55
C VAL A 59 -22.52 -24.68 5.22
N PRO A 60 -22.14 -24.84 3.94
CA PRO A 60 -20.95 -25.59 3.56
C PRO A 60 -19.69 -25.10 4.28
N PRO A 61 -18.69 -25.97 4.58
CA PRO A 61 -17.51 -25.58 5.35
C PRO A 61 -16.75 -24.39 4.76
N ILE A 62 -16.51 -24.37 3.44
CA ILE A 62 -15.81 -23.26 2.78
C ILE A 62 -16.59 -21.94 2.89
N THR A 63 -17.92 -22.01 2.79
CA THR A 63 -18.80 -20.85 3.00
C THR A 63 -18.72 -20.37 4.44
N ARG A 64 -18.74 -21.28 5.42
CA ARG A 64 -18.59 -20.92 6.84
C ARG A 64 -17.28 -20.20 7.09
N THR A 65 -16.15 -20.72 6.59
CA THR A 65 -14.83 -20.09 6.75
C THR A 65 -14.80 -18.68 6.16
N ARG A 66 -15.37 -18.50 4.97
CA ARG A 66 -15.48 -17.18 4.32
C ARG A 66 -16.37 -16.19 5.08
N LEU A 67 -17.52 -16.65 5.58
CA LEU A 67 -18.41 -15.79 6.39
C LEU A 67 -17.77 -15.44 7.75
N GLN A 68 -17.01 -16.36 8.33
CA GLN A 68 -16.24 -16.12 9.56
C GLN A 68 -15.12 -15.10 9.33
N SER A 69 -14.49 -15.08 8.16
CA SER A 69 -13.41 -14.14 7.87
C SER A 69 -13.88 -12.70 7.72
N TYR A 70 -15.18 -12.42 7.55
CA TYR A 70 -15.68 -11.04 7.58
C TYR A 70 -15.50 -10.37 8.94
N ASP A 71 -15.49 -11.15 10.03
CA ASP A 71 -15.15 -10.62 11.34
C ASP A 71 -13.62 -10.41 11.43
N PRO A 72 -13.13 -9.17 11.53
CA PRO A 72 -11.69 -8.89 11.54
C PRO A 72 -10.96 -9.60 12.68
N ARG A 73 -11.64 -9.97 13.77
CA ARG A 73 -11.05 -10.73 14.88
C ARG A 73 -10.66 -12.16 14.51
N ASN A 74 -11.23 -12.70 13.44
CA ASN A 74 -10.93 -14.04 12.92
C ASN A 74 -9.84 -14.04 11.84
N ALA A 75 -9.29 -12.87 11.49
CA ALA A 75 -8.18 -12.73 10.55
C ALA A 75 -6.89 -12.39 11.32
N LEU A 76 -5.73 -12.71 10.75
CA LEU A 76 -4.43 -12.22 11.24
C LEU A 76 -3.86 -11.23 10.22
N ILE A 77 -3.15 -10.23 10.73
CA ILE A 77 -2.40 -9.29 9.89
C ILE A 77 -0.98 -9.14 10.42
N GLU A 78 -0.06 -8.84 9.50
CA GLU A 78 1.38 -8.73 9.79
C GLU A 78 1.70 -7.85 11.00
N THR A 79 1.01 -6.72 11.14
CA THR A 79 1.31 -5.73 12.17
C THR A 79 0.99 -6.19 13.60
N GLU A 80 0.18 -7.24 13.77
CA GLU A 80 -0.10 -7.81 15.11
C GLU A 80 1.12 -8.49 15.73
N HIS A 81 2.18 -8.71 14.95
CA HIS A 81 3.45 -9.27 15.41
C HIS A 81 4.46 -8.21 15.87
N TRP A 82 4.17 -6.91 15.74
CA TRP A 82 5.10 -5.83 16.09
C TRP A 82 4.93 -5.41 17.56
N ALA A 83 5.84 -5.87 18.42
CA ALA A 83 5.75 -5.72 19.87
C ALA A 83 5.76 -4.27 20.35
N GLU A 84 6.37 -3.36 19.60
CA GLU A 84 6.42 -1.92 19.92
C GLU A 84 5.10 -1.18 19.64
N GLN A 85 4.15 -1.82 18.96
CA GLN A 85 2.82 -1.25 18.76
C GLN A 85 1.91 -1.57 19.94
N LYS A 86 1.13 -0.59 20.39
CA LYS A 86 0.13 -0.81 21.43
C LYS A 86 -1.00 -1.69 20.90
N LEU A 87 -1.04 -2.95 21.36
CA LEU A 87 -1.95 -3.98 20.84
C LEU A 87 -3.42 -3.55 20.81
N SER A 88 -3.91 -2.84 21.83
CA SER A 88 -5.32 -2.42 21.86
C SER A 88 -5.67 -1.40 20.78
N ALA A 89 -4.81 -0.39 20.56
CA ALA A 89 -4.98 0.58 19.49
C ALA A 89 -4.86 -0.09 18.11
N LEU A 90 -3.95 -1.05 17.99
CA LEU A 90 -3.78 -1.84 16.78
C LEU A 90 -5.02 -2.68 16.46
N GLN A 91 -5.69 -3.27 17.46
CA GLN A 91 -6.89 -4.09 17.26
C GLN A 91 -8.08 -3.28 16.73
N GLU A 92 -8.26 -2.06 17.23
CA GLU A 92 -9.29 -1.13 16.71
C GLU A 92 -8.94 -0.69 15.28
N ALA A 93 -7.71 -0.21 15.07
CA ALA A 93 -7.24 0.20 13.76
C ALA A 93 -7.32 -0.94 12.72
N LYS A 94 -6.99 -2.17 13.13
CA LYS A 94 -7.11 -3.39 12.32
C LYS A 94 -8.51 -3.55 11.74
N CYS A 95 -9.55 -3.31 12.53
CA CYS A 95 -10.92 -3.46 12.06
C CYS A 95 -11.18 -2.53 10.86
N LEU A 96 -10.83 -1.24 11.00
CA LEU A 96 -11.01 -0.24 9.95
C LEU A 96 -10.12 -0.52 8.72
N ARG A 97 -8.87 -0.96 8.92
CA ARG A 97 -8.00 -1.38 7.82
C ARG A 97 -8.56 -2.60 7.08
N TYR A 98 -9.17 -3.53 7.80
CA TYR A 98 -9.79 -4.70 7.19
C TYR A 98 -10.97 -4.31 6.28
N LEU A 99 -11.79 -3.35 6.73
CA LEU A 99 -12.83 -2.75 5.88
C LEU A 99 -12.24 -2.01 4.68
N TRP A 100 -11.16 -1.25 4.87
CA TRP A 100 -10.47 -0.55 3.78
C TRP A 100 -10.00 -1.52 2.69
N GLU A 101 -9.27 -2.57 3.09
CA GLU A 101 -8.75 -3.58 2.17
C GLU A 101 -9.88 -4.37 1.50
N GLY A 102 -10.90 -4.76 2.25
CA GLY A 102 -12.09 -5.41 1.71
C GLY A 102 -12.85 -4.52 0.73
N PHE A 103 -12.95 -3.21 1.01
CA PHE A 103 -13.56 -2.25 0.11
C PHE A 103 -12.81 -2.13 -1.21
N ASP A 104 -11.48 -2.03 -1.17
CA ASP A 104 -10.65 -1.92 -2.38
C ASP A 104 -10.78 -3.14 -3.30
N LEU A 105 -11.07 -4.33 -2.75
CA LEU A 105 -11.36 -5.55 -3.51
C LEU A 105 -12.78 -5.61 -4.10
N SER A 106 -13.69 -4.73 -3.66
CA SER A 106 -15.05 -4.69 -4.18
C SER A 106 -15.13 -3.94 -5.53
N PRO A 107 -16.12 -4.24 -6.40
CA PRO A 107 -16.34 -3.46 -7.61
C PRO A 107 -16.62 -1.97 -7.34
N LEU A 108 -17.19 -1.65 -6.18
CA LEU A 108 -17.58 -0.29 -5.79
C LEU A 108 -16.37 0.63 -5.63
N SER A 109 -15.19 0.08 -5.35
CA SER A 109 -13.93 0.84 -5.25
C SER A 109 -13.53 1.58 -6.54
N ASN A 110 -14.06 1.15 -7.69
CA ASN A 110 -13.82 1.77 -8.99
C ASN A 110 -14.72 2.98 -9.27
N ASN A 111 -15.81 3.15 -8.52
CA ASN A 111 -16.68 4.32 -8.65
C ASN A 111 -16.12 5.47 -7.81
N LEU A 112 -15.33 6.36 -8.42
CA LEU A 112 -14.67 7.46 -7.71
C LEU A 112 -15.62 8.41 -6.97
N ALA A 113 -16.87 8.55 -7.44
CA ALA A 113 -17.86 9.40 -6.77
C ALA A 113 -18.24 8.85 -5.38
N PHE A 114 -18.20 7.52 -5.20
CA PHE A 114 -18.41 6.87 -3.92
C PHE A 114 -17.08 6.60 -3.19
N ALA A 115 -16.07 6.12 -3.91
CA ALA A 115 -14.85 5.60 -3.30
C ALA A 115 -13.99 6.69 -2.64
N ILE A 116 -13.98 7.91 -3.17
CA ILE A 116 -13.25 9.04 -2.56
C ILE A 116 -13.87 9.42 -1.20
N PRO A 117 -15.16 9.77 -1.09
CA PRO A 117 -15.75 10.09 0.20
C PRO A 117 -15.74 8.89 1.16
N PHE A 118 -15.92 7.66 0.66
CA PHE A 118 -15.83 6.46 1.51
C PHE A 118 -14.45 6.30 2.15
N ARG A 119 -13.36 6.41 1.37
CA ARG A 119 -12.00 6.34 1.92
C ARG A 119 -11.67 7.52 2.83
N GLN A 120 -12.21 8.71 2.57
CA GLN A 120 -12.12 9.83 3.53
C GLN A 120 -12.78 9.46 4.86
N THR A 121 -14.02 8.94 4.84
CA THR A 121 -14.71 8.49 6.06
C THR A 121 -13.86 7.49 6.82
N LEU A 122 -13.31 6.47 6.14
CA LEU A 122 -12.42 5.51 6.80
C LEU A 122 -11.16 6.18 7.36
N ALA A 123 -10.55 7.13 6.66
CA ALA A 123 -9.38 7.87 7.14
C ALA A 123 -9.70 8.69 8.40
N ASN A 124 -10.89 9.29 8.49
CA ASN A 124 -11.35 10.04 9.66
C ASN A 124 -11.44 9.16 10.92
N HIS A 125 -11.79 7.88 10.76
CA HIS A 125 -11.86 6.92 11.86
C HIS A 125 -10.51 6.23 12.14
N LEU A 126 -9.63 6.14 11.14
CA LEU A 126 -8.40 5.33 11.20
C LEU A 126 -7.15 6.14 11.54
N PHE A 127 -6.99 7.34 10.98
CA PHE A 127 -5.78 8.15 11.15
C PHE A 127 -5.80 8.88 12.50
N ALA A 128 -4.62 9.23 13.01
CA ALA A 128 -4.54 10.10 14.19
C ALA A 128 -5.15 11.47 13.91
N GLU A 129 -4.97 11.96 12.68
CA GLU A 129 -5.61 13.17 12.16
C GLU A 129 -5.79 13.02 10.65
N ALA A 130 -6.99 13.35 10.17
CA ALA A 130 -7.33 13.40 8.76
C ALA A 130 -7.98 14.76 8.48
N GLY A 131 -7.30 15.57 7.66
CA GLY A 131 -7.78 16.86 7.21
C GLY A 131 -8.92 16.74 6.20
N ASP A 132 -9.44 17.89 5.80
CA ASP A 132 -10.57 17.99 4.89
C ASP A 132 -10.13 17.86 3.42
N GLY A 133 -11.00 17.25 2.60
CA GLY A 133 -10.82 17.20 1.16
C GLY A 133 -9.70 16.26 0.69
N LEU A 134 -9.40 15.20 1.46
CA LEU A 134 -8.47 14.16 1.03
C LEU A 134 -9.04 13.46 -0.20
N ARG A 135 -8.15 13.15 -1.14
CA ARG A 135 -8.46 12.36 -2.33
C ARG A 135 -7.57 11.12 -2.32
N LEU A 136 -8.11 10.07 -1.72
CA LEU A 136 -7.47 8.79 -1.51
C LEU A 136 -7.96 7.80 -2.58
N PHE A 137 -7.06 7.39 -3.46
CA PHE A 137 -7.34 6.43 -4.54
C PHE A 137 -7.16 4.98 -4.04
N GLY A 138 -7.26 4.00 -4.94
CA GLY A 138 -7.28 2.58 -4.57
C GLY A 138 -5.90 1.95 -4.40
N GLY A 139 -5.83 0.85 -3.65
CA GLY A 139 -4.60 0.07 -3.48
C GLY A 139 -3.59 0.71 -2.53
N ILE A 140 -3.99 1.75 -1.79
CA ILE A 140 -3.12 2.38 -0.79
C ILE A 140 -2.88 1.37 0.34
N LYS A 141 -1.63 0.98 0.53
CA LYS A 141 -1.23 0.10 1.64
C LYS A 141 -0.91 0.95 2.86
N ILE A 142 -1.67 0.73 3.93
CA ILE A 142 -1.48 1.37 5.25
C ILE A 142 -1.03 0.28 6.22
N GLN A 143 0.03 0.53 6.98
CA GLN A 143 0.59 -0.46 7.90
C GLN A 143 -0.19 -0.52 9.21
N CYS A 144 -0.23 0.57 9.98
CA CYS A 144 -0.93 0.69 11.26
C CYS A 144 -2.22 1.52 11.13
N GLY A 145 -2.16 2.65 10.42
CA GLY A 145 -3.21 3.65 10.24
C GLY A 145 -3.20 4.76 11.30
N HIS A 146 -3.22 4.39 12.58
CA HIS A 146 -3.36 5.32 13.70
C HIS A 146 -2.10 6.14 14.02
N ASN A 147 -1.01 5.99 13.27
CA ASN A 147 0.20 6.81 13.42
C ASN A 147 0.36 7.84 12.29
N ILE A 148 -0.65 8.00 11.44
CA ILE A 148 -0.69 8.96 10.34
C ILE A 148 -1.38 10.24 10.80
N VAL A 149 -0.72 11.37 10.58
CA VAL A 149 -1.32 12.72 10.61
C VAL A 149 -1.28 13.26 9.19
N MET A 150 -2.43 13.63 8.65
CA MET A 150 -2.56 14.12 7.28
C MET A 150 -3.39 15.40 7.24
N GLY A 151 -2.82 16.49 6.73
CA GLY A 151 -3.46 17.79 6.61
C GLY A 151 -4.47 17.88 5.46
N ASP A 152 -4.85 19.10 5.09
CA ASP A 152 -5.97 19.34 4.19
C ASP A 152 -5.58 19.18 2.71
N ASN A 153 -6.55 18.79 1.89
CA ASN A 153 -6.45 18.76 0.42
C ASN A 153 -5.30 17.88 -0.12
N VAL A 154 -4.91 16.85 0.64
CA VAL A 154 -3.89 15.88 0.25
C VAL A 154 -4.45 14.92 -0.80
N VAL A 155 -3.63 14.54 -1.76
CA VAL A 155 -3.96 13.56 -2.80
C VAL A 155 -2.99 12.40 -2.73
N VAL A 156 -3.50 11.21 -2.45
CA VAL A 156 -2.74 9.97 -2.45
C VAL A 156 -3.25 9.10 -3.58
N HIS A 157 -2.41 8.89 -4.60
CA HIS A 157 -2.74 8.14 -5.79
C HIS A 157 -2.67 6.61 -5.57
N ASN A 158 -2.84 5.82 -6.64
CA ASN A 158 -3.00 4.38 -6.51
C ASN A 158 -1.71 3.69 -6.06
N ASP A 159 -1.88 2.57 -5.35
CA ASP A 159 -0.79 1.66 -5.00
C ASP A 159 0.34 2.31 -4.18
N VAL A 160 0.04 3.38 -3.44
CA VAL A 160 1.00 4.05 -2.55
C VAL A 160 1.17 3.23 -1.27
N LEU A 161 2.41 3.06 -0.83
CA LEU A 161 2.71 2.54 0.51
C LEU A 161 2.89 3.71 1.49
N LEU A 162 2.01 3.77 2.48
CA LEU A 162 2.11 4.63 3.65
C LEU A 162 2.50 3.75 4.84
N ASP A 163 3.80 3.63 5.09
CA ASP A 163 4.31 2.94 6.27
C ASP A 163 4.28 3.88 7.46
N ASP A 164 3.45 3.54 8.45
CA ASP A 164 3.31 4.23 9.73
C ASP A 164 3.56 3.26 10.90
N ARG A 165 4.53 2.36 10.74
CA ARG A 165 5.11 1.64 11.88
C ARG A 165 5.79 2.60 12.86
N GLY A 166 6.46 3.62 12.32
CA GLY A 166 6.80 4.85 13.04
C GLY A 166 5.70 5.90 12.91
N ARG A 167 6.05 7.20 12.86
CA ARG A 167 5.08 8.29 12.69
C ARG A 167 5.17 8.88 11.29
N LEU A 168 4.03 9.06 10.62
CA LEU A 168 3.97 9.73 9.32
C LEU A 168 3.21 11.05 9.45
N SER A 169 3.90 12.16 9.19
CA SER A 169 3.34 13.51 9.26
C SER A 169 3.29 14.13 7.86
N VAL A 170 2.08 14.36 7.34
CA VAL A 170 1.84 14.91 5.99
C VAL A 170 1.08 16.23 6.13
N GLY A 171 1.68 17.32 5.62
CA GLY A 171 1.08 18.65 5.62
C GLY A 171 0.01 18.85 4.54
N ASP A 172 -0.35 20.10 4.32
CA ASP A 172 -1.45 20.46 3.42
C ASP A 172 -1.05 20.38 1.94
N ARG A 173 -2.03 20.09 1.08
CA ARG A 173 -1.91 20.14 -0.39
C ARG A 173 -0.76 19.27 -0.94
N VAL A 174 -0.37 18.24 -0.19
CA VAL A 174 0.62 17.26 -0.61
C VAL A 174 0.03 16.36 -1.70
N SER A 175 0.84 16.02 -2.70
CA SER A 175 0.47 15.09 -3.76
C SER A 175 1.47 13.94 -3.82
N ILE A 176 0.98 12.73 -3.55
CA ILE A 176 1.76 11.50 -3.56
C ILE A 176 1.31 10.69 -4.77
N ALA A 177 2.17 10.60 -5.79
CA ALA A 177 1.85 9.92 -7.05
C ALA A 177 1.88 8.39 -6.93
N ASP A 178 1.34 7.72 -7.94
CA ASP A 178 1.11 6.28 -7.92
C ASP A 178 2.41 5.50 -7.65
N ARG A 179 2.29 4.44 -6.85
CA ARG A 179 3.37 3.53 -6.47
C ARG A 179 4.54 4.19 -5.73
N SER A 180 4.35 5.37 -5.14
CA SER A 180 5.35 5.94 -4.25
C SER A 180 5.34 5.24 -2.89
N HIS A 181 6.50 5.18 -2.24
CA HIS A 181 6.70 4.53 -0.95
C HIS A 181 7.21 5.57 0.05
N VAL A 182 6.55 5.67 1.21
CA VAL A 182 6.96 6.53 2.30
C VAL A 182 7.18 5.67 3.53
N HIS A 183 8.44 5.50 3.92
CA HIS A 183 8.83 4.65 5.05
C HIS A 183 8.94 5.46 6.35
N THR A 184 8.66 4.83 7.47
CA THR A 184 8.84 5.38 8.83
C THR A 184 9.63 4.45 9.74
N HIS A 185 9.98 3.25 9.30
CA HIS A 185 10.91 2.36 10.01
C HIS A 185 12.07 1.89 9.12
N ASP A 186 13.14 1.47 9.78
CA ASP A 186 14.32 0.86 9.18
C ASP A 186 14.75 -0.35 10.02
N HIS A 187 15.50 -1.27 9.42
CA HIS A 187 16.06 -2.43 10.11
C HIS A 187 17.56 -2.23 10.33
N ASP A 188 18.10 -2.78 11.43
CA ASP A 188 19.54 -2.80 11.60
C ASP A 188 20.21 -3.63 10.48
N THR A 189 21.36 -3.13 10.02
CA THR A 189 22.08 -3.72 8.89
C THR A 189 22.73 -5.07 9.21
N VAL A 190 22.91 -5.39 10.49
CA VAL A 190 23.47 -6.65 11.00
C VAL A 190 22.36 -7.52 11.54
N ASP A 191 21.52 -6.95 12.42
CA ASP A 191 20.42 -7.66 13.06
C ASP A 191 19.05 -7.21 12.55
N GLN A 192 18.52 -7.92 11.56
CA GLN A 192 17.27 -7.50 10.93
C GLN A 192 16.01 -7.69 11.81
N THR A 193 16.11 -8.29 12.99
CA THR A 193 15.02 -8.26 13.99
C THR A 193 14.95 -6.91 14.71
N GLU A 194 16.08 -6.20 14.80
CA GLU A 194 16.18 -4.88 15.40
C GLU A 194 15.59 -3.83 14.46
N VAL A 195 14.53 -3.18 14.93
CA VAL A 195 13.78 -2.18 14.17
C VAL A 195 13.93 -0.83 14.85
N THR A 196 14.24 0.18 14.04
CA THR A 196 14.20 1.58 14.47
C THR A 196 13.06 2.30 13.79
N THR A 197 12.19 2.93 14.58
CA THR A 197 11.09 3.76 14.10
C THR A 197 11.46 5.24 14.15
N TYR A 198 10.95 6.00 13.19
CA TYR A 198 11.22 7.42 13.00
C TYR A 198 9.93 8.18 12.69
N GLU A 199 9.98 9.50 12.85
CA GLU A 199 9.01 10.40 12.22
C GLU A 199 9.48 10.80 10.81
N THR A 200 8.72 10.42 9.79
CA THR A 200 8.90 10.89 8.40
C THR A 200 7.93 12.02 8.12
N ILE A 201 8.45 13.12 7.56
CA ILE A 201 7.70 14.38 7.43
C ILE A 201 7.63 14.80 5.96
N LEU A 202 6.43 14.99 5.45
CA LEU A 202 6.15 15.66 4.19
C LEU A 202 5.51 17.01 4.50
N GLU A 203 6.22 18.12 4.31
CA GLU A 203 5.65 19.45 4.57
C GLU A 203 4.64 19.86 3.47
N ASP A 204 3.97 20.99 3.66
CA ASP A 204 2.93 21.44 2.73
C ASP A 204 3.43 21.60 1.29
N ASP A 205 2.52 21.40 0.33
CA ASP A 205 2.74 21.55 -1.10
C ASP A 205 3.82 20.60 -1.68
N VAL A 206 4.26 19.59 -0.92
CA VAL A 206 5.19 18.56 -1.38
C VAL A 206 4.57 17.74 -2.51
N ARG A 207 5.41 17.38 -3.48
CA ARG A 207 5.02 16.52 -4.61
C ARG A 207 5.98 15.34 -4.74
N LEU A 208 5.47 14.14 -4.52
CA LEU A 208 6.20 12.91 -4.77
C LEU A 208 5.85 12.39 -6.17
N GLY A 209 6.86 12.21 -7.02
CA GLY A 209 6.69 11.67 -8.37
C GLY A 209 6.50 10.15 -8.36
N TYR A 210 5.92 9.61 -9.44
CA TYR A 210 5.59 8.19 -9.57
C TYR A 210 6.73 7.27 -9.14
N GLY A 211 6.45 6.28 -8.31
CA GLY A 211 7.47 5.30 -7.92
C GLY A 211 8.61 5.84 -7.07
N SER A 212 8.51 7.05 -6.50
CA SER A 212 9.54 7.59 -5.62
C SER A 212 9.54 6.86 -4.28
N MET A 213 10.72 6.65 -3.69
CA MET A 213 10.88 6.09 -2.35
C MET A 213 11.49 7.12 -1.40
N ILE A 214 10.86 7.30 -0.24
CA ILE A 214 11.32 8.15 0.86
C ILE A 214 11.73 7.25 2.02
N SER A 215 13.00 7.31 2.43
CA SER A 215 13.51 6.54 3.56
C SER A 215 13.00 7.06 4.90
N ALA A 216 12.96 6.17 5.88
CA ALA A 216 12.52 6.47 7.23
C ALA A 216 13.27 7.63 7.86
N GLY A 217 12.53 8.53 8.50
CA GLY A 217 13.05 9.70 9.20
C GLY A 217 13.45 10.86 8.29
N CYS A 218 13.22 10.78 6.98
CA CYS A 218 13.45 11.90 6.07
C CYS A 218 12.39 13.00 6.25
N ARG A 219 12.81 14.25 6.04
CA ARG A 219 11.93 15.41 5.88
C ARG A 219 11.96 15.90 4.44
N ILE A 220 10.80 16.01 3.81
CA ILE A 220 10.64 16.63 2.51
C ILE A 220 10.07 18.03 2.73
N GLY A 221 10.91 19.05 2.51
CA GLY A 221 10.60 20.43 2.81
C GLY A 221 9.48 21.01 1.94
N ARG A 222 8.85 22.06 2.44
CA ARG A 222 7.68 22.72 1.85
C ARG A 222 7.88 23.01 0.37
N ASN A 223 6.87 22.68 -0.42
CA ASN A 223 6.89 22.88 -1.87
C ASN A 223 8.14 22.25 -2.53
N ALA A 224 8.74 21.21 -1.96
CA ALA A 224 9.74 20.42 -2.67
C ALA A 224 9.07 19.50 -3.71
N MET A 225 9.87 18.91 -4.59
CA MET A 225 9.43 17.87 -5.51
C MET A 225 10.45 16.75 -5.56
N VAL A 226 9.98 15.53 -5.35
CA VAL A 226 10.76 14.31 -5.54
C VAL A 226 10.47 13.77 -6.93
N GLY A 227 11.50 13.59 -7.74
CA GLY A 227 11.38 13.06 -9.10
C GLY A 227 10.83 11.63 -9.11
N ALA A 228 10.21 11.24 -10.22
CA ALA A 228 9.75 9.87 -10.40
C ALA A 228 10.91 8.86 -10.28
N GLY A 229 10.68 7.77 -9.57
CA GLY A 229 11.68 6.72 -9.30
C GLY A 229 12.88 7.16 -8.45
N ALA A 230 12.84 8.34 -7.82
CA ALA A 230 13.93 8.81 -6.98
C ALA A 230 13.93 8.13 -5.61
N THR A 231 15.12 7.86 -5.08
CA THR A 231 15.33 7.25 -3.77
C THR A 231 15.93 8.28 -2.81
N THR A 232 15.11 8.80 -1.91
CA THR A 232 15.48 9.91 -1.03
C THR A 232 15.93 9.37 0.33
N LEU A 233 17.24 9.45 0.58
CA LEU A 233 17.91 8.95 1.79
C LEU A 233 18.24 10.07 2.81
N GLY A 234 17.77 11.29 2.59
CA GLY A 234 18.06 12.45 3.43
C GLY A 234 17.09 13.60 3.17
N ASP A 235 17.19 14.67 3.95
CA ASP A 235 16.22 15.75 3.95
C ASP A 235 16.27 16.55 2.65
N ALA A 236 15.12 16.68 1.97
CA ALA A 236 14.97 17.51 0.80
C ALA A 236 14.65 18.96 1.24
N PRO A 237 15.44 19.96 0.83
CA PRO A 237 15.20 21.35 1.25
C PRO A 237 13.92 21.93 0.61
N PRO A 238 13.27 22.91 1.26
CA PRO A 238 12.09 23.57 0.71
C PRO A 238 12.32 24.14 -0.69
N HIS A 239 11.35 24.00 -1.59
CA HIS A 239 11.39 24.51 -2.97
C HIS A 239 12.38 23.83 -3.93
N HIS A 240 13.11 22.80 -3.50
CA HIS A 240 14.00 22.06 -4.39
C HIS A 240 13.27 20.96 -5.15
N ILE A 241 13.82 20.63 -6.32
CA ILE A 241 13.54 19.41 -7.07
C ILE A 241 14.70 18.46 -6.78
N VAL A 242 14.40 17.28 -6.21
CA VAL A 242 15.37 16.22 -5.96
C VAL A 242 15.11 15.03 -6.88
N ALA A 243 16.15 14.40 -7.41
CA ALA A 243 16.03 13.27 -8.32
C ALA A 243 17.26 12.35 -8.25
N GLY A 244 17.10 11.10 -8.71
CA GLY A 244 18.15 10.08 -8.74
C GLY A 244 18.07 9.07 -7.58
N SER A 245 19.02 8.13 -7.56
CA SER A 245 19.16 7.12 -6.50
C SER A 245 20.65 6.91 -6.19
N PRO A 246 21.19 7.44 -5.07
CA PRO A 246 20.51 8.32 -4.11
C PRO A 246 20.08 9.66 -4.73
N ALA A 247 18.94 10.19 -4.28
CA ALA A 247 18.41 11.45 -4.75
C ALA A 247 19.32 12.61 -4.34
N LYS A 248 19.50 13.56 -5.25
CA LYS A 248 20.23 14.81 -5.00
C LYS A 248 19.37 15.98 -5.45
N SER A 249 19.59 17.15 -4.86
CA SER A 249 18.99 18.36 -5.43
C SER A 249 19.56 18.61 -6.82
N VAL A 250 18.68 18.74 -7.81
CA VAL A 250 19.06 18.99 -9.21
C VAL A 250 18.70 20.40 -9.66
N LYS A 251 17.73 21.02 -9.00
CA LYS A 251 17.24 22.36 -9.36
C LYS A 251 16.41 22.97 -8.23
N VAL A 252 16.46 24.29 -8.09
CA VAL A 252 15.43 25.04 -7.35
C VAL A 252 14.23 25.26 -8.26
N LYS A 253 13.01 25.12 -7.74
CA LYS A 253 11.79 25.39 -8.52
C LYS A 253 11.84 26.83 -9.08
N PRO A 254 11.48 27.05 -10.36
CA PRO A 254 11.47 28.40 -10.93
C PRO A 254 10.66 29.38 -10.07
N GLY A 255 11.22 30.56 -9.80
CA GLY A 255 10.60 31.61 -8.97
C GLY A 255 10.97 31.56 -7.48
N TRP A 256 11.65 30.51 -7.00
CA TRP A 256 11.95 30.33 -5.57
C TRP A 256 13.42 30.58 -5.19
N GLY A 257 14.26 31.00 -6.13
CA GLY A 257 15.70 31.15 -5.90
C GLY A 257 16.09 32.16 -4.81
N SER A 258 15.23 33.15 -4.51
CA SER A 258 15.50 34.15 -3.47
C SER A 258 15.25 33.66 -2.03
N VAL A 259 14.55 32.53 -1.87
CA VAL A 259 14.18 31.96 -0.57
C VAL A 259 14.65 30.51 -0.39
N ALA A 260 15.28 29.95 -1.41
CA ALA A 260 15.81 28.60 -1.38
C ALA A 260 17.25 28.59 -0.83
N ASP A 261 17.54 27.59 0.00
CA ASP A 261 18.89 27.39 0.51
C ASP A 261 19.86 26.97 -0.62
N ASN A 262 21.12 27.39 -0.51
CA ASN A 262 22.18 26.90 -1.40
C ASN A 262 22.64 25.52 -0.91
N LEU A 263 22.43 24.45 -1.68
CA LEU A 263 22.74 23.11 -1.16
C LEU A 263 23.41 22.12 -2.12
N GLY A 264 24.26 21.29 -1.50
CA GLY A 264 24.99 20.14 -2.05
C GLY A 264 24.23 18.82 -1.80
N PRO A 265 24.87 17.76 -1.26
CA PRO A 265 24.17 16.50 -0.93
C PRO A 265 23.04 16.71 0.07
N LEU A 266 21.99 15.87 0.01
CA LEU A 266 20.90 15.88 1.00
C LEU A 266 21.45 15.45 2.37
N PRO A 267 21.28 16.25 3.44
CA PRO A 267 21.76 15.88 4.76
C PRO A 267 20.88 14.78 5.38
N ASP A 268 21.50 13.77 5.98
CA ASP A 268 20.79 12.80 6.81
C ASP A 268 20.67 13.35 8.24
N ASN A 269 19.44 13.67 8.65
CA ASN A 269 19.11 14.11 10.02
C ASN A 269 18.12 13.17 10.71
N ARG A 270 17.94 11.93 10.23
CA ARG A 270 16.89 11.02 10.71
C ARG A 270 16.94 10.76 12.21
N GLU A 271 18.14 10.71 12.80
CA GLU A 271 18.32 10.51 14.24
C GLU A 271 17.68 11.62 15.10
N ARG A 272 17.48 12.83 14.56
CA ARG A 272 16.75 13.90 15.26
C ARG A 272 15.26 13.62 15.38
N ARG A 273 14.76 12.64 14.63
CA ARG A 273 13.36 12.23 14.52
C ARG A 273 13.18 10.75 14.88
N ARG A 274 14.17 10.14 15.53
CA ARG A 274 14.04 8.78 16.06
C ARG A 274 12.99 8.77 17.17
N LEU A 275 12.08 7.81 17.10
CA LEU A 275 11.05 7.61 18.12
C LEU A 275 11.60 6.67 19.22
N PRO A 276 11.16 6.86 20.48
CA PRO A 276 11.53 5.93 21.54
C PRO A 276 10.92 4.55 21.28
N THR A 277 11.72 3.50 21.46
CA THR A 277 11.23 2.12 21.43
C THR A 277 10.65 1.80 22.80
N GLU A 278 9.32 1.66 22.88
CA GLU A 278 8.63 1.17 24.07
C GLU A 278 8.15 -0.25 23.80
N LEU A 279 8.75 -1.23 24.48
CA LEU A 279 8.31 -2.63 24.43
C LEU A 279 7.49 -2.95 25.69
N PRO A 280 6.45 -3.80 25.60
CA PRO A 280 5.71 -4.25 26.77
C PRO A 280 6.64 -5.01 27.75
N GLU A 281 6.36 -4.91 29.06
CA GLU A 281 7.20 -5.49 30.12
C GLU A 281 7.40 -7.01 29.99
N SER A 282 6.49 -7.72 29.30
CA SER A 282 6.63 -9.14 28.99
C SER A 282 6.02 -9.51 27.63
N PHE A 283 6.84 -10.10 26.77
CA PHE A 283 6.42 -10.80 25.56
C PHE A 283 7.45 -11.89 25.22
N ASP A 284 7.00 -12.95 24.54
CA ASP A 284 7.90 -13.98 24.05
C ASP A 284 8.57 -13.48 22.77
N GLU A 285 9.87 -13.19 22.84
CA GLU A 285 10.65 -12.79 21.68
C GLU A 285 10.80 -13.97 20.71
N PHE A 286 10.61 -13.70 19.43
CA PHE A 286 10.70 -14.70 18.37
C PHE A 286 11.61 -14.19 17.24
N ASP A 287 12.84 -14.73 17.15
CA ASP A 287 13.70 -14.56 15.97
C ASP A 287 13.25 -15.55 14.89
N GLU A 288 12.48 -15.05 13.92
CA GLU A 288 11.99 -15.81 12.78
C GLU A 288 13.12 -16.30 11.85
N PHE A 289 14.31 -15.72 11.94
CA PHE A 289 15.46 -16.07 11.10
C PHE A 289 16.38 -17.11 11.76
N GLY A 290 16.40 -17.18 13.09
CA GLY A 290 17.19 -18.13 13.88
C GLY A 290 18.69 -18.08 13.58
N ARG A 291 19.26 -16.88 13.46
CA ARG A 291 20.61 -16.69 12.90
C ARG A 291 21.69 -16.47 13.95
N ASN A 292 22.92 -16.81 13.58
CA ASN A 292 24.11 -16.34 14.29
C ASN A 292 24.60 -15.05 13.64
N LEU A 293 24.56 -13.94 14.38
CA LEU A 293 24.94 -12.60 13.93
C LEU A 293 26.45 -12.36 13.89
N SER A 294 27.24 -13.31 14.41
CA SER A 294 28.70 -13.24 14.35
C SER A 294 29.25 -13.83 13.04
N PRO A 295 30.24 -13.19 12.40
CA PRO A 295 30.91 -13.80 11.27
C PRO A 295 31.58 -15.10 11.70
N LEU A 296 31.37 -16.18 10.92
CA LEU A 296 32.10 -17.43 11.12
C LEU A 296 33.60 -17.16 10.94
N LYS A 297 34.41 -17.63 11.90
CA LYS A 297 35.87 -17.39 11.90
C LYS A 297 36.55 -17.88 10.61
N THR A 298 35.99 -18.89 9.95
CA THR A 298 36.36 -19.27 8.58
C THR A 298 35.16 -19.81 7.80
N TYR A 299 35.19 -19.69 6.47
CA TYR A 299 34.19 -20.29 5.56
C TYR A 299 34.12 -21.84 5.67
N ARG A 300 35.12 -22.47 6.29
CA ARG A 300 35.20 -23.93 6.52
C ARG A 300 34.37 -24.42 7.70
N ASP A 301 33.93 -23.53 8.58
CA ASP A 301 33.15 -23.88 9.77
C ASP A 301 31.64 -23.93 9.50
N ARG A 302 31.21 -23.98 8.23
CA ARG A 302 29.81 -24.27 7.92
C ARG A 302 29.45 -25.62 8.55
N PRO A 303 28.44 -25.70 9.43
CA PRO A 303 27.90 -26.99 9.81
C PRO A 303 27.47 -27.68 8.51
N SER A 304 28.01 -28.87 8.25
CA SER A 304 27.46 -29.69 7.18
C SER A 304 25.99 -29.90 7.51
N GLU A 305 25.08 -29.47 6.64
CA GLU A 305 23.67 -29.87 6.68
C GLU A 305 23.60 -31.39 6.50
N ARG A 306 23.97 -32.16 7.53
CA ARG A 306 23.67 -33.57 7.63
C ARG A 306 22.25 -33.65 8.15
N ALA A 307 21.35 -33.83 7.19
CA ALA A 307 20.14 -34.62 7.29
C ALA A 307 19.47 -34.65 8.69
N SER A 308 18.53 -33.73 8.91
CA SER A 308 17.32 -34.14 9.62
C SER A 308 16.66 -35.22 8.78
N THR A 309 16.63 -36.45 9.30
CA THR A 309 16.04 -37.63 8.66
C THR A 309 14.52 -37.69 8.77
N ASP A 310 13.85 -36.60 9.17
CA ASP A 310 12.38 -36.51 9.23
C ASP A 310 11.81 -35.54 8.19
N ARG A 311 12.30 -35.60 6.95
CA ARG A 311 11.54 -35.04 5.82
C ARG A 311 10.55 -36.12 5.34
N PRO A 312 9.22 -35.87 5.36
CA PRO A 312 8.29 -36.74 4.65
C PRO A 312 8.70 -36.81 3.18
N ALA A 313 8.63 -38.02 2.61
CA ALA A 313 9.08 -38.29 1.26
C ALA A 313 8.51 -37.25 0.27
N PRO A 314 9.31 -36.71 -0.66
CA PRO A 314 8.80 -35.77 -1.64
C PRO A 314 7.72 -36.48 -2.47
N LEU A 315 6.51 -35.92 -2.45
CA LEU A 315 5.44 -36.30 -3.37
C LEU A 315 6.01 -36.24 -4.78
N ARG A 316 6.02 -37.38 -5.48
CA ARG A 316 6.37 -37.46 -6.90
C ARG A 316 5.53 -36.43 -7.65
N ARG A 317 6.17 -35.36 -8.14
CA ARG A 317 5.55 -34.46 -9.11
C ARG A 317 5.27 -35.27 -10.37
N GLN A 318 4.01 -35.62 -10.60
CA GLN A 318 3.59 -36.01 -11.93
C GLN A 318 3.72 -34.78 -12.84
N PRO A 319 4.29 -34.89 -14.04
CA PRO A 319 4.32 -33.79 -14.98
C PRO A 319 2.88 -33.46 -15.39
N LEU A 320 2.41 -32.28 -15.00
CA LEU A 320 1.21 -31.68 -15.58
C LEU A 320 1.57 -31.22 -17.00
N TYR A 321 0.84 -31.76 -17.97
CA TYR A 321 0.82 -31.41 -19.38
C TYR A 321 1.93 -31.96 -20.29
N ALA A 322 1.64 -33.10 -20.93
CA ALA A 322 2.15 -33.41 -22.27
C ALA A 322 1.12 -32.89 -23.30
N PRO A 323 1.51 -32.16 -24.36
CA PRO A 323 0.57 -31.76 -25.40
C PRO A 323 0.07 -33.00 -26.16
N PRO A 324 -1.22 -33.06 -26.56
CA PRO A 324 -1.74 -34.22 -27.28
C PRO A 324 -1.14 -34.34 -28.68
N ASP A 325 -0.78 -35.58 -29.01
CA ASP A 325 -0.28 -36.03 -30.31
C ASP A 325 -1.24 -35.64 -31.45
N CYS A 326 -0.77 -34.82 -32.39
CA CYS A 326 -1.39 -34.70 -33.72
C CYS A 326 -0.78 -35.77 -34.65
N PRO A 327 -1.59 -36.65 -35.28
CA PRO A 327 -1.07 -37.67 -36.17
C PRO A 327 -0.63 -37.08 -37.51
N HIS A 328 0.54 -37.55 -37.95
CA HIS A 328 1.22 -37.27 -39.19
C HIS A 328 0.35 -37.28 -40.46
N TYR A 329 0.57 -36.30 -41.34
CA TYR A 329 0.79 -36.58 -42.77
C TYR A 329 2.09 -35.91 -43.21
N ALA A 330 3.05 -36.74 -43.60
CA ALA A 330 4.23 -36.33 -44.33
C ALA A 330 3.85 -36.12 -45.81
N THR A 331 4.42 -35.11 -46.47
CA THR A 331 5.27 -35.23 -47.66
C THR A 331 5.47 -33.88 -48.35
N GLY A 332 6.69 -33.66 -48.86
CA GLY A 332 6.92 -32.82 -50.03
C GLY A 332 7.39 -31.39 -49.75
N GLY A 333 8.72 -31.20 -49.76
CA GLY A 333 9.28 -29.86 -49.88
C GLY A 333 8.99 -29.23 -51.24
N LEU A 334 8.97 -27.90 -51.28
CA LEU A 334 9.35 -27.09 -52.44
C LEU A 334 9.46 -25.63 -52.01
N LEU A 335 10.71 -25.17 -51.91
CA LEU A 335 11.09 -23.77 -52.03
C LEU A 335 10.64 -23.27 -53.42
N GLY A 336 9.78 -22.24 -53.46
CA GLY A 336 9.31 -21.63 -54.71
C GLY A 336 8.85 -20.19 -54.49
N ARG A 337 9.65 -19.26 -55.00
CA ARG A 337 9.45 -17.79 -55.14
C ARG A 337 8.15 -17.44 -55.86
N TRP A 338 7.52 -16.29 -55.56
CA TRP A 338 6.82 -15.31 -56.45
C TRP A 338 6.61 -14.01 -55.62
N ALA A 339 7.27 -12.86 -55.85
CA ALA A 339 7.07 -11.83 -56.90
C ALA A 339 5.63 -11.27 -56.90
N GLU A 340 5.41 -10.05 -56.38
CA GLU A 340 5.34 -8.75 -57.09
C GLU A 340 4.01 -8.49 -57.84
N ASP A 341 3.58 -7.21 -57.78
CA ASP A 341 2.74 -6.48 -58.75
C ASP A 341 1.18 -6.66 -58.64
N GLU A 342 0.27 -5.66 -58.71
CA GLU A 342 0.27 -4.28 -59.26
C GLU A 342 -0.88 -3.38 -58.71
N ARG A 343 -0.57 -2.08 -58.59
CA ARG A 343 -1.26 -0.85 -59.08
C ARG A 343 -2.71 -0.43 -58.67
N ALA A 344 -2.77 0.85 -58.26
CA ALA A 344 -3.93 1.76 -58.29
C ALA A 344 -4.18 2.35 -59.70
N PRO A 345 -5.33 3.03 -59.95
CA PRO A 345 -5.29 4.41 -60.51
C PRO A 345 -6.45 5.33 -59.99
N PRO A 346 -6.71 6.55 -60.52
CA PRO A 346 -6.37 7.83 -59.88
C PRO A 346 -7.57 8.74 -59.53
N ARG A 347 -7.31 9.82 -58.77
CA ARG A 347 -8.21 10.98 -58.60
C ARG A 347 -8.08 11.97 -59.77
N PRO A 348 -9.13 12.69 -60.16
CA PRO A 348 -8.99 13.97 -60.86
C PRO A 348 -9.00 15.15 -59.88
N VAL A 349 -8.23 16.16 -60.27
CA VAL A 349 -8.08 17.49 -59.64
C VAL A 349 -9.14 18.43 -60.19
N GLY A 350 -9.69 19.28 -59.33
CA GLY A 350 -10.36 20.54 -59.65
C GLY A 350 -9.91 21.57 -58.63
#